data_AF-A0A7Z0EBD8-F1
#
_entry.id   AF-A0A7Z0EBD8-F1
#
_cell.length_a   1.000
_cell.length_b   1.000
_cell.length_c   1.000
_cell.angle_alpha   90.00
_cell.angle_beta   90.00
_cell.angle_gamma   90.00
#
_symmetry.space_group_name_H-M   'P 1'
#
loop_
_entity.id
_entity.type
_entity.pdbx_description
1 polymer ?
#
loop_
_entity_poly.entity_id
_entity_poly.type
_entity_poly.pdbx_seq_one_letter_code
_entity_poly.pdbx_strand_id
1 'polypeptide(L)'
;MTVTELSNLQEWRRLENLQLIARHLIEQVEAHEDVTLSELSSAPVTALEDCAHIALRYSATVNSNCELAGYYHDSPPTITLHRSAVDGRDNFTVLHEYGHHLQQHDDEWAMGVLAELPNFEARLLEERVSDTFASAVLFPDKAIEHLLGSTLTAKFVAELYNGSAASRAAACMKAIEVAPPSTEAMVVQLDERGQVLFARSNSDNLFVAPFGSFQEDFSRLFQIASERGGHSHGTAESGLRYSTGNSRNDLNIDMALDYSGTVGFAVVTPTYRFGTASWMPEERECSSNRCGEVFLWTAEIGVCLTCGVAKCPVCYECACERLAVAQCKECFMELSVAESSGGRVAHEECP
;
A
#
# COMPACT_ATOMS: atom_id res chain seq x y z
N MET A 1 -9.58 25.44 -21.28
CA MET A 1 -8.43 26.00 -20.55
C MET A 1 -7.22 25.46 -21.27
N THR A 2 -6.42 26.32 -21.89
CA THR A 2 -5.20 25.88 -22.60
C THR A 2 -4.09 25.65 -21.58
N VAL A 3 -3.11 24.80 -21.91
CA VAL A 3 -1.99 24.42 -21.03
C VAL A 3 -1.20 25.65 -20.54
N THR A 4 -1.29 26.80 -21.21
CA THR A 4 -0.51 28.01 -20.92
C THR A 4 -1.22 29.08 -20.07
N GLU A 5 -2.46 28.86 -19.62
CA GLU A 5 -3.25 29.92 -18.96
C GLU A 5 -2.94 30.11 -17.46
N LEU A 6 -2.28 29.14 -16.81
CA LEU A 6 -1.95 29.18 -15.38
C LEU A 6 -0.54 29.71 -15.14
N SER A 7 -0.40 30.63 -14.18
CA SER A 7 0.81 31.45 -14.04
C SER A 7 1.63 31.19 -12.78
N ASN A 8 1.14 30.37 -11.84
CA ASN A 8 1.90 30.05 -10.61
C ASN A 8 1.86 28.56 -10.26
N LEU A 9 2.93 28.06 -9.61
CA LEU A 9 3.08 26.65 -9.25
C LEU A 9 1.94 26.14 -8.35
N GLN A 10 1.39 26.96 -7.46
CA GLN A 10 0.34 26.51 -6.54
C GLN A 10 -0.94 26.11 -7.28
N GLU A 11 -1.26 26.80 -8.38
CA GLU A 11 -2.36 26.41 -9.27
C GLU A 11 -2.06 25.08 -9.93
N TRP A 12 -0.87 24.92 -10.52
CA TRP A 12 -0.45 23.64 -11.14
C TRP A 12 -0.43 22.47 -10.16
N ARG A 13 -0.22 22.73 -8.86
CA ARG A 13 -0.23 21.68 -7.85
C ARG A 13 -1.62 21.12 -7.55
N ARG A 14 -2.70 21.74 -8.01
CA ARG A 14 -4.06 21.23 -7.85
C ARG A 14 -4.27 20.01 -8.76
N LEU A 15 -4.93 18.98 -8.23
CA LEU A 15 -5.15 17.72 -8.95
C LEU A 15 -5.87 17.94 -10.29
N GLU A 16 -6.88 18.81 -10.32
CA GLU A 16 -7.63 19.17 -11.53
C GLU A 16 -6.74 19.70 -12.67
N ASN A 17 -5.67 20.44 -12.33
CA ASN A 17 -4.75 21.02 -13.30
C ASN A 17 -3.69 20.01 -13.74
N LEU A 18 -3.23 19.13 -12.84
CA LEU A 18 -2.39 17.99 -13.20
C LEU A 18 -3.12 17.02 -14.14
N GLN A 19 -4.40 16.77 -13.89
CA GLN A 19 -5.24 15.94 -14.76
C GLN A 19 -5.43 16.57 -16.14
N LEU A 20 -5.51 17.90 -16.22
CA LEU A 20 -5.60 18.59 -17.50
C LEU A 20 -4.34 18.38 -18.36
N ILE A 21 -3.14 18.57 -17.80
CA ILE A 21 -1.91 18.34 -18.55
C ILE A 21 -1.70 16.85 -18.85
N ALA A 22 -2.01 15.94 -17.93
CA ALA A 22 -1.95 14.51 -18.20
C ALA A 22 -2.87 14.10 -19.37
N ARG A 23 -4.07 14.68 -19.46
CA ARG A 23 -4.98 14.47 -20.59
C ARG A 23 -4.41 15.01 -21.90
N HIS A 24 -3.82 16.20 -21.87
CA HIS A 24 -3.13 16.76 -23.03
C HIS A 24 -2.00 15.84 -23.52
N LEU A 25 -1.17 15.31 -22.61
CA LEU A 25 -0.13 14.34 -22.98
C LEU A 25 -0.71 13.03 -23.54
N ILE A 26 -1.85 12.56 -23.03
CA ILE A 26 -2.57 11.40 -23.59
C ILE A 26 -3.07 11.70 -25.00
N GLU A 27 -3.62 12.90 -25.25
CA GLU A 27 -4.05 13.32 -26.59
C GLU A 27 -2.88 13.37 -27.58
N GLN A 28 -1.68 13.78 -27.13
CA GLN A 28 -0.46 13.68 -27.94
C GLN A 28 -0.12 12.23 -28.29
N VAL A 29 -0.18 11.32 -27.32
CA VAL A 29 0.04 9.88 -27.57
C VAL A 29 -0.95 9.32 -28.58
N GLU A 30 -2.23 9.68 -28.48
CA GLU A 30 -3.26 9.24 -29.44
C GLU A 30 -3.05 9.79 -30.86
N ALA A 31 -2.30 10.89 -31.00
CA ALA A 31 -1.91 11.46 -32.29
C ALA A 31 -0.66 10.79 -32.91
N HIS A 32 0.14 10.06 -32.13
CA HIS A 32 1.28 9.29 -32.60
C HIS A 32 0.85 7.93 -33.16
N GLU A 33 1.44 7.50 -34.28
CA GLU A 33 1.11 6.21 -34.91
C GLU A 33 1.86 5.01 -34.32
N ASP A 34 2.91 5.27 -33.51
CA ASP A 34 3.86 4.25 -33.04
C ASP A 34 3.35 3.40 -31.87
N VAL A 35 2.49 3.96 -31.02
CA VAL A 35 1.95 3.25 -29.85
C VAL A 35 0.54 3.74 -29.54
N THR A 36 -0.38 2.81 -29.26
CA THR A 36 -1.75 3.16 -28.89
C THR A 36 -1.92 3.26 -27.37
N LEU A 37 -2.87 4.08 -26.93
CA LEU A 37 -3.25 4.16 -25.51
C LEU A 37 -3.71 2.80 -24.96
N SER A 38 -4.35 1.97 -25.79
CA SER A 38 -4.80 0.63 -25.39
C SER A 38 -3.62 -0.31 -25.09
N GLU A 39 -2.54 -0.23 -25.87
CA GLU A 39 -1.33 -1.01 -25.65
C GLU A 39 -0.60 -0.52 -24.39
N LEU A 40 -0.48 0.80 -24.21
CA LEU A 40 0.11 1.38 -23.00
C LEU A 40 -0.68 1.05 -21.73
N SER A 41 -2.00 0.97 -21.81
CA SER A 41 -2.84 0.66 -20.65
C SER A 41 -2.75 -0.82 -20.23
N SER A 42 -2.62 -1.72 -21.20
CA SER A 42 -2.68 -3.18 -20.97
C SER A 42 -1.31 -3.84 -20.81
N ALA A 43 -0.29 -3.36 -21.52
CA ALA A 43 1.06 -3.91 -21.51
C ALA A 43 2.13 -2.82 -21.78
N PRO A 44 2.27 -1.80 -20.89
CA PRO A 44 3.09 -0.63 -21.18
C PRO A 44 4.56 -0.91 -21.45
N VAL A 45 5.16 -1.88 -20.74
CA VAL A 45 6.56 -2.29 -21.00
C VAL A 45 6.69 -2.81 -22.44
N THR A 46 5.85 -3.77 -22.85
CA THR A 46 5.88 -4.34 -24.20
C THR A 46 5.57 -3.29 -25.26
N ALA A 47 4.58 -2.43 -25.02
CA ALA A 47 4.21 -1.36 -25.94
C ALA A 47 5.39 -0.40 -26.21
N LEU A 48 6.22 -0.12 -25.20
CA LEU A 48 7.37 0.78 -25.32
C LEU A 48 8.66 0.06 -25.74
N GLU A 49 8.74 -1.27 -25.69
CA GLU A 49 9.84 -2.04 -26.29
C GLU A 49 9.84 -1.91 -27.83
N ASP A 50 8.65 -1.79 -28.43
CA ASP A 50 8.45 -1.72 -29.88
C ASP A 50 8.35 -0.27 -30.41
N CYS A 51 8.40 0.74 -29.53
CA CYS A 51 8.29 2.15 -29.91
C CYS A 51 9.55 2.65 -30.65
N ALA A 52 9.39 3.29 -31.81
CA ALA A 52 10.53 3.74 -32.60
C ALA A 52 11.18 5.03 -32.06
N HIS A 53 10.44 5.80 -31.26
CA HIS A 53 10.87 7.10 -30.75
C HIS A 53 11.61 7.04 -29.41
N ILE A 54 11.57 5.90 -28.71
CA ILE A 54 12.22 5.75 -27.40
C ILE A 54 12.78 4.34 -27.23
N ALA A 55 14.02 4.25 -26.75
CA ALA A 55 14.65 2.96 -26.48
C ALA A 55 14.38 2.50 -25.04
N LEU A 56 13.89 1.28 -24.84
CA LEU A 56 13.83 0.66 -23.51
C LEU A 56 15.10 -0.15 -23.21
N ARG A 57 15.67 0.02 -22.02
CA ARG A 57 16.84 -0.71 -21.53
C ARG A 57 16.63 -1.21 -20.11
N TYR A 58 17.18 -2.38 -19.81
CA TYR A 58 17.18 -2.94 -18.46
C TYR A 58 18.57 -2.81 -17.84
N SER A 59 18.63 -2.29 -16.61
CA SER A 59 19.89 -2.23 -15.87
C SER A 59 20.26 -3.62 -15.33
N ALA A 60 21.48 -4.08 -15.61
CA ALA A 60 21.99 -5.37 -15.14
C ALA A 60 22.38 -5.35 -13.65
N THR A 61 22.54 -4.16 -13.07
CA THR A 61 22.95 -3.96 -11.67
C THR A 61 21.74 -3.64 -10.80
N VAL A 62 21.33 -4.61 -9.98
CA VAL A 62 20.54 -4.38 -8.78
C VAL A 62 21.50 -3.78 -7.75
N ASN A 63 21.82 -2.48 -7.87
CA ASN A 63 22.45 -1.80 -6.74
C ASN A 63 21.38 -1.71 -5.66
N SER A 64 21.53 -2.51 -4.59
CA SER A 64 20.60 -2.62 -3.46
C SER A 64 20.35 -1.31 -2.70
N ASN A 65 21.00 -0.22 -3.12
CA ASN A 65 20.93 1.13 -2.55
C ASN A 65 20.49 2.20 -3.57
N CYS A 66 20.09 1.84 -4.80
CA CYS A 66 19.55 2.81 -5.75
C CYS A 66 18.04 2.94 -5.51
N GLU A 67 17.62 4.09 -4.99
CA GLU A 67 16.22 4.41 -4.65
C GLU A 67 15.34 4.66 -5.89
N LEU A 68 15.92 4.72 -7.09
CA LEU A 68 15.23 5.00 -8.35
C LEU A 68 14.86 3.69 -9.07
N ALA A 69 13.56 3.47 -9.28
CA ALA A 69 13.04 2.30 -9.99
C ALA A 69 13.30 2.38 -11.52
N GLY A 70 13.54 3.57 -12.05
CA GLY A 70 13.87 3.84 -13.44
C GLY A 70 14.43 5.25 -13.59
N TYR A 71 14.84 5.58 -14.82
CA TYR A 71 15.20 6.94 -15.21
C TYR A 71 15.13 7.13 -16.73
N TYR A 72 14.80 8.34 -17.15
CA TYR A 72 14.77 8.76 -18.55
C TYR A 72 16.03 9.56 -18.96
N HIS A 73 16.53 9.30 -20.17
CA HIS A 73 17.60 10.05 -20.84
C HIS A 73 17.04 10.66 -22.13
N ASP A 74 17.35 11.92 -22.39
CA ASP A 74 16.88 12.67 -23.55
C ASP A 74 17.68 12.41 -24.84
N SER A 75 18.97 12.07 -24.73
CA SER A 75 19.88 12.00 -25.87
C SER A 75 20.81 10.77 -25.86
N PRO A 76 20.51 9.72 -26.67
CA PRO A 76 19.25 9.49 -27.38
C PRO A 76 18.10 9.17 -26.39
N PRO A 77 16.82 9.41 -26.75
CA PRO A 77 15.67 9.10 -25.90
C PRO A 77 15.70 7.64 -25.43
N THR A 78 15.92 7.43 -24.14
CA THR A 78 16.10 6.10 -23.55
C THR A 78 15.48 6.03 -22.16
N ILE A 79 14.63 5.04 -21.93
CA ILE A 79 14.17 4.68 -20.58
C ILE A 79 15.04 3.54 -20.07
N THR A 80 15.62 3.69 -18.89
CA THR A 80 16.27 2.58 -18.19
C THR A 80 15.41 2.14 -17.01
N LEU A 81 15.08 0.84 -16.96
CA LEU A 81 14.32 0.23 -15.88
C LEU A 81 15.20 -0.66 -15.00
N HIS A 82 14.98 -0.59 -13.70
CA HIS A 82 15.42 -1.58 -12.74
C HIS A 82 14.26 -2.55 -12.47
N ARG A 83 14.35 -3.78 -12.99
CA ARG A 83 13.25 -4.75 -12.87
C ARG A 83 12.85 -4.98 -11.42
N SER A 84 11.56 -4.83 -11.15
CA SER A 84 10.94 -5.20 -9.89
C SER A 84 10.55 -6.68 -9.90
N ALA A 85 10.25 -7.21 -8.71
CA ALA A 85 9.61 -8.52 -8.58
C ALA A 85 8.10 -8.49 -8.90
N VAL A 86 7.54 -7.30 -9.14
CA VAL A 86 6.10 -7.08 -9.37
C VAL A 86 5.93 -6.30 -10.68
N ASP A 87 5.42 -6.96 -11.72
CA ASP A 87 5.25 -6.38 -13.07
C ASP A 87 4.47 -5.05 -13.06
N GLY A 88 3.46 -4.93 -12.19
CA GLY A 88 2.69 -3.70 -12.05
C GLY A 88 3.48 -2.49 -11.54
N ARG A 89 4.63 -2.69 -10.87
CA ARG A 89 5.56 -1.59 -10.52
C ARG A 89 6.37 -1.17 -11.73
N ASP A 90 6.86 -2.12 -12.52
CA ASP A 90 7.61 -1.82 -13.75
C ASP A 90 6.72 -1.10 -14.76
N ASN A 91 5.44 -1.48 -14.85
CA ASN A 91 4.43 -0.80 -15.67
C ASN A 91 4.21 0.66 -15.27
N PHE A 92 4.12 0.95 -13.97
CA PHE A 92 4.01 2.33 -13.51
C PHE A 92 5.29 3.12 -13.81
N THR A 93 6.45 2.55 -13.48
CA THR A 93 7.75 3.20 -13.71
C THR A 93 7.95 3.52 -15.19
N VAL A 94 7.72 2.59 -16.11
CA VAL A 94 7.94 2.85 -17.54
C VAL A 94 7.01 3.93 -18.07
N LEU A 95 5.76 3.98 -17.61
CA LEU A 95 4.82 5.04 -17.98
C LEU A 95 5.20 6.38 -17.37
N HIS A 96 5.72 6.40 -16.14
CA HIS A 96 6.22 7.61 -15.49
C HIS A 96 7.40 8.19 -16.29
N GLU A 97 8.38 7.36 -16.66
CA GLU A 97 9.53 7.79 -17.48
C GLU A 97 9.09 8.20 -18.90
N TYR A 98 8.11 7.52 -19.47
CA TYR A 98 7.52 7.95 -20.75
C TYR A 98 6.79 9.29 -20.63
N GLY A 99 6.16 9.56 -19.48
CA GLY A 99 5.63 10.88 -19.14
C GLY A 99 6.70 11.97 -19.18
N HIS A 100 7.92 11.72 -18.67
CA HIS A 100 9.03 12.66 -18.82
C HIS A 100 9.44 12.87 -20.27
N HIS A 101 9.47 11.81 -21.07
CA HIS A 101 9.75 11.92 -22.50
C HIS A 101 8.75 12.84 -23.20
N LEU A 102 7.44 12.61 -23.00
CA LEU A 102 6.39 13.42 -23.60
C LEU A 102 6.47 14.88 -23.16
N GLN A 103 6.69 15.13 -21.87
CA GLN A 103 6.82 16.50 -21.34
C GLN A 103 7.98 17.28 -21.97
N GLN A 104 9.12 16.63 -22.20
CA GLN A 104 10.28 17.30 -22.81
C GLN A 104 10.12 17.58 -24.31
N HIS A 105 9.22 16.86 -24.99
CA HIS A 105 8.96 16.98 -26.42
C HIS A 105 7.68 17.76 -26.74
N ASP A 106 6.96 18.23 -25.73
CA ASP A 106 5.82 19.12 -25.88
C ASP A 106 6.28 20.58 -25.72
N ASP A 107 6.39 21.30 -26.84
CA ASP A 107 6.89 22.69 -26.86
C ASP A 107 6.01 23.64 -26.03
N GLU A 108 4.68 23.44 -26.03
CA GLU A 108 3.75 24.29 -25.27
C GLU A 108 3.96 24.14 -23.76
N TRP A 109 4.22 22.92 -23.30
CA TRP A 109 4.50 22.61 -21.90
C TRP A 109 5.93 22.98 -21.50
N ALA A 110 6.93 22.50 -22.24
CA ALA A 110 8.34 22.66 -21.89
C ALA A 110 8.75 24.13 -21.92
N MET A 111 8.40 24.86 -22.98
CA MET A 111 8.78 26.26 -23.13
C MET A 111 7.74 27.22 -22.53
N GLY A 112 6.46 26.88 -22.58
CA GLY A 112 5.39 27.76 -22.11
C GLY A 112 5.12 27.69 -20.60
N VAL A 113 5.49 26.59 -19.93
CA VAL A 113 5.23 26.41 -18.50
C VAL A 113 6.52 26.10 -17.73
N LEU A 114 7.24 25.03 -18.09
CA LEU A 114 8.38 24.58 -17.29
C LEU A 114 9.55 25.58 -17.30
N ALA A 115 9.86 26.16 -18.46
CA ALA A 115 10.94 27.15 -18.59
C ALA A 115 10.71 28.45 -17.80
N GLU A 116 9.46 28.77 -17.48
CA GLU A 116 9.08 29.96 -16.70
C GLU A 116 9.16 29.73 -15.18
N LEU A 117 9.30 28.47 -14.74
CA LEU A 117 9.39 28.10 -13.33
C LEU A 117 10.85 28.01 -12.86
N PRO A 118 11.14 28.28 -11.58
CA PRO A 118 12.43 27.95 -10.99
C PRO A 118 12.72 26.44 -11.13
N ASN A 119 13.97 26.07 -11.45
CA ASN A 119 14.36 24.67 -11.72
C ASN A 119 13.85 23.63 -10.70
N PHE A 120 13.85 23.94 -9.40
CA PHE A 120 13.33 23.03 -8.38
C PHE A 120 11.81 22.83 -8.48
N GLU A 121 11.08 23.91 -8.77
CA GLU A 121 9.63 23.90 -8.91
C GLU A 121 9.20 23.20 -10.20
N ALA A 122 9.92 23.46 -11.30
CA ALA A 122 9.74 22.77 -12.57
C ALA A 122 9.89 21.26 -12.39
N ARG A 123 10.98 20.79 -11.76
CA ARG A 123 11.20 19.36 -11.48
C ARG A 123 10.09 18.74 -10.65
N LEU A 124 9.66 19.40 -9.57
CA LEU A 124 8.57 18.86 -8.75
C LEU A 124 7.26 18.76 -9.55
N LEU A 125 7.02 19.70 -10.46
CA LEU A 125 5.85 19.67 -11.33
C LEU A 125 5.97 18.53 -12.35
N GLU A 126 7.13 18.38 -13.00
CA GLU A 126 7.42 17.31 -13.96
C GLU A 126 7.13 15.93 -13.37
N GLU A 127 7.67 15.64 -12.18
CA GLU A 127 7.45 14.38 -11.47
C GLU A 127 5.96 14.10 -11.22
N ARG A 128 5.22 15.13 -10.78
CA ARG A 128 3.78 15.00 -10.48
C ARG A 128 2.94 14.82 -11.74
N VAL A 129 3.34 15.44 -12.85
CA VAL A 129 2.67 15.25 -14.14
C VAL A 129 2.96 13.85 -14.67
N SER A 130 4.19 13.36 -14.57
CA SER A 130 4.57 11.98 -14.91
C SER A 130 3.76 10.95 -14.11
N ASP A 131 3.65 11.13 -12.78
CA ASP A 131 2.82 10.29 -11.92
C ASP A 131 1.34 10.31 -12.32
N THR A 132 0.82 11.51 -12.63
CA THR A 132 -0.59 11.69 -13.01
C THR A 132 -0.87 11.06 -14.37
N PHE A 133 0.04 11.22 -15.33
CA PHE A 133 -0.02 10.58 -16.64
C PHE A 133 -0.01 9.05 -16.51
N ALA A 134 0.96 8.48 -15.79
CA ALA A 134 1.06 7.03 -15.59
C ALA A 134 -0.19 6.46 -14.92
N SER A 135 -0.72 7.15 -13.90
CA SER A 135 -1.98 6.81 -13.24
C SER A 135 -3.17 6.85 -14.20
N ALA A 136 -3.28 7.88 -15.04
CA ALA A 136 -4.38 8.03 -15.99
C ALA A 136 -4.37 6.99 -17.12
N VAL A 137 -3.18 6.58 -17.57
CA VAL A 137 -3.03 5.51 -18.58
C VAL A 137 -3.38 4.14 -17.99
N LEU A 138 -2.94 3.84 -16.77
CA LEU A 138 -3.24 2.57 -16.09
C LEU A 138 -4.69 2.47 -15.61
N PHE A 139 -5.32 3.60 -15.29
CA PHE A 139 -6.69 3.67 -14.79
C PHE A 139 -7.51 4.69 -15.59
N PRO A 140 -7.94 4.37 -16.82
CA PRO A 140 -8.69 5.30 -17.66
C PRO A 140 -10.00 5.75 -17.02
N ASP A 141 -10.32 7.05 -17.12
CA ASP A 141 -11.52 7.66 -16.49
C ASP A 141 -12.81 6.90 -16.82
N LYS A 142 -12.99 6.48 -18.08
CA LYS A 142 -14.17 5.71 -18.51
C LYS A 142 -14.33 4.37 -17.77
N ALA A 143 -13.22 3.70 -17.43
CA ALA A 143 -13.26 2.47 -16.65
C ALA A 143 -13.66 2.76 -15.20
N ILE A 144 -13.15 3.86 -14.63
CA ILE A 144 -13.47 4.29 -13.28
C ILE A 144 -14.93 4.70 -13.16
N GLU A 145 -15.44 5.54 -14.07
CA GLU A 145 -16.83 6.02 -14.08
C GLU A 145 -17.84 4.88 -14.18
N HIS A 146 -17.50 3.79 -14.88
CA HIS A 146 -18.36 2.62 -15.00
C HIS A 146 -18.45 1.80 -13.70
N LEU A 147 -17.37 1.78 -12.91
CA LEU A 147 -17.25 0.98 -11.70
C LEU A 147 -17.63 1.76 -10.43
N LEU A 148 -17.38 3.06 -10.41
CA LEU A 148 -17.52 3.89 -9.21
C LEU A 148 -18.99 4.19 -8.92
N GLY A 149 -19.47 3.68 -7.79
CA GLY A 149 -20.80 4.00 -7.26
C GLY A 149 -20.83 5.28 -6.43
N SER A 150 -21.94 5.49 -5.71
CA SER A 150 -22.10 6.60 -4.75
C SER A 150 -21.19 6.51 -3.52
N THR A 151 -20.59 5.34 -3.27
CA THR A 151 -19.71 5.04 -2.15
C THR A 151 -18.54 4.20 -2.62
N LEU A 152 -17.37 4.40 -2.00
CA LEU A 152 -16.21 3.53 -2.22
C LEU A 152 -16.46 2.16 -1.60
N THR A 153 -16.17 1.08 -2.34
CA THR A 153 -16.35 -0.31 -1.87
C THR A 153 -15.08 -1.10 -2.15
N ALA A 154 -14.85 -2.18 -1.40
CA ALA A 154 -13.73 -3.07 -1.65
C ALA A 154 -13.85 -3.77 -3.00
N LYS A 155 -15.09 -4.07 -3.42
CA LYS A 155 -15.36 -4.65 -4.74
C LYS A 155 -14.88 -3.73 -5.86
N PHE A 156 -15.12 -2.43 -5.75
CA PHE A 156 -14.59 -1.44 -6.69
C PHE A 156 -13.05 -1.51 -6.78
N VAL A 157 -12.34 -1.62 -5.65
CA VAL A 157 -10.87 -1.72 -5.65
C VAL A 157 -10.40 -3.00 -6.34
N ALA A 158 -11.06 -4.13 -6.06
CA ALA A 158 -10.76 -5.42 -6.68
C ALA A 158 -11.01 -5.40 -8.20
N GLU A 159 -12.12 -4.81 -8.65
CA GLU A 159 -12.45 -4.65 -10.07
C GLU A 159 -11.50 -3.68 -10.78
N LEU A 160 -11.12 -2.58 -10.11
CA LEU A 160 -10.15 -1.62 -10.62
C LEU A 160 -8.77 -2.27 -10.83
N TYR A 161 -8.30 -3.07 -9.86
CA TYR A 161 -7.08 -3.85 -10.01
C TYR A 161 -7.20 -4.84 -11.18
N ASN A 162 -8.27 -5.65 -11.20
CA ASN A 162 -8.47 -6.71 -12.20
C ASN A 162 -8.57 -6.17 -13.64
N GLY A 163 -9.05 -4.94 -13.80
CA GLY A 163 -9.16 -4.27 -15.10
C GLY A 163 -7.91 -3.50 -15.53
N SER A 164 -6.81 -3.55 -14.78
CA SER A 164 -5.60 -2.75 -15.03
C SER A 164 -4.33 -3.59 -15.08
N ALA A 165 -3.29 -3.06 -15.74
CA ALA A 165 -1.93 -3.59 -15.68
C ALA A 165 -1.15 -3.09 -14.43
N ALA A 166 -1.82 -2.41 -13.50
CA ALA A 166 -1.20 -1.77 -12.35
C ALA A 166 -0.94 -2.74 -11.20
N SER A 167 -0.17 -2.31 -10.20
CA SER A 167 -0.03 -3.04 -8.95
C SER A 167 -1.26 -2.90 -8.05
N ARG A 168 -1.47 -3.86 -7.13
CA ARG A 168 -2.56 -3.79 -6.12
C ARG A 168 -2.48 -2.53 -5.26
N ALA A 169 -1.27 -2.11 -4.88
CA ALA A 169 -1.06 -0.87 -4.12
C ALA A 169 -1.42 0.38 -4.94
N ALA A 170 -1.13 0.38 -6.25
CA ALA A 170 -1.54 1.46 -7.14
C ALA A 170 -3.07 1.53 -7.29
N ALA A 171 -3.75 0.38 -7.35
CA ALA A 171 -5.22 0.34 -7.34
C ALA A 171 -5.80 0.90 -6.04
N CYS A 172 -5.20 0.58 -4.88
CA CYS A 172 -5.59 1.18 -3.60
C CYS A 172 -5.40 2.70 -3.56
N MET A 173 -4.27 3.19 -4.09
CA MET A 173 -3.98 4.62 -4.20
C MET A 173 -5.01 5.32 -5.09
N LYS A 174 -5.26 4.77 -6.28
CA LYS A 174 -6.24 5.34 -7.22
C LYS A 174 -7.63 5.35 -6.62
N ALA A 175 -8.03 4.28 -5.94
CA ALA A 175 -9.32 4.18 -5.29
C ALA A 175 -9.57 5.26 -4.23
N ILE A 176 -8.54 5.61 -3.46
CA ILE A 176 -8.59 6.73 -2.51
C ILE A 176 -8.65 8.09 -3.22
N GLU A 177 -7.89 8.26 -4.31
CA GLU A 177 -7.88 9.50 -5.11
C GLU A 177 -9.23 9.80 -5.74
N VAL A 178 -9.93 8.79 -6.26
CA VAL A 178 -11.24 8.95 -6.92
C VAL A 178 -12.43 8.75 -5.98
N ALA A 179 -12.17 8.57 -4.68
CA ALA A 179 -13.24 8.41 -3.71
C ALA A 179 -14.18 9.63 -3.76
N PRO A 180 -15.52 9.45 -3.71
CA PRO A 180 -16.43 10.58 -3.71
C PRO A 180 -16.10 11.55 -2.56
N PRO A 181 -16.12 12.88 -2.76
CA PRO A 181 -15.62 13.85 -1.78
C PRO A 181 -16.25 13.75 -0.38
N SER A 182 -17.46 13.20 -0.27
CA SER A 182 -18.15 12.99 1.00
C SER A 182 -17.81 11.66 1.70
N THR A 183 -16.92 10.85 1.12
CA THR A 183 -16.57 9.52 1.62
C THR A 183 -15.28 9.61 2.41
N GLU A 184 -15.36 9.51 3.73
CA GLU A 184 -14.19 9.27 4.56
C GLU A 184 -13.88 7.78 4.57
N ALA A 185 -12.74 7.39 3.99
CA ALA A 185 -12.35 6.00 3.86
C ALA A 185 -10.84 5.78 3.99
N MET A 186 -10.50 4.60 4.48
CA MET A 186 -9.18 4.00 4.36
C MET A 186 -9.29 2.75 3.48
N VAL A 187 -8.40 2.63 2.50
CA VAL A 187 -8.24 1.42 1.68
C VAL A 187 -7.01 0.66 2.18
N VAL A 188 -7.17 -0.65 2.37
CA VAL A 188 -6.12 -1.55 2.85
C VAL A 188 -5.96 -2.71 1.88
N GLN A 189 -4.72 -3.03 1.53
CA GLN A 189 -4.35 -4.31 0.90
C GLN A 189 -3.80 -5.23 1.99
N LEU A 190 -4.22 -6.49 1.99
CA LEU A 190 -3.82 -7.47 3.00
C LEU A 190 -3.70 -8.89 2.45
N ASP A 191 -2.92 -9.73 3.12
CA ASP A 191 -2.81 -11.15 2.79
C ASP A 191 -3.93 -12.00 3.40
N GLU A 192 -3.93 -13.30 3.09
CA GLU A 192 -4.90 -14.28 3.61
C GLU A 192 -4.96 -14.39 5.14
N ARG A 193 -3.91 -13.94 5.84
CA ARG A 193 -3.83 -13.97 7.29
C ARG A 193 -4.36 -12.68 7.90
N GLY A 194 -4.72 -11.67 7.11
CA GLY A 194 -5.10 -10.36 7.64
C GLY A 194 -3.89 -9.49 7.98
N GLN A 195 -2.70 -9.80 7.44
CA GLN A 195 -1.53 -8.93 7.54
C GLN A 195 -1.62 -7.78 6.54
N VAL A 196 -1.44 -6.55 7.02
CA VAL A 196 -1.49 -5.35 6.18
C VAL A 196 -0.27 -5.28 5.27
N LEU A 197 -0.49 -5.28 3.96
CA LEU A 197 0.53 -5.11 2.91
C LEU A 197 0.62 -3.67 2.41
N PHE A 198 -0.48 -2.92 2.51
CA PHE A 198 -0.54 -1.51 2.13
C PHE A 198 -1.77 -0.86 2.77
N ALA A 199 -1.69 0.42 3.15
CA ALA A 199 -2.85 1.17 3.61
C ALA A 199 -2.74 2.65 3.24
N ARG A 200 -3.87 3.26 2.87
CA ARG A 200 -3.98 4.69 2.56
C ARG A 200 -5.34 5.21 3.02
N SER A 201 -5.39 6.44 3.50
CA SER A 201 -6.62 7.12 3.93
C SER A 201 -6.75 8.47 3.22
N ASN A 202 -8.00 8.90 2.99
CA ASN A 202 -8.32 10.26 2.54
C ASN A 202 -8.84 11.16 3.67
N SER A 203 -8.89 10.66 4.90
CA SER A 203 -9.44 11.38 6.06
C SER A 203 -8.41 11.44 7.18
N ASP A 204 -8.25 12.64 7.75
CA ASP A 204 -7.45 12.88 8.94
C ASP A 204 -8.04 12.19 10.20
N ASN A 205 -9.31 11.80 10.15
CA ASN A 205 -9.99 11.06 11.22
C ASN A 205 -9.79 9.55 11.12
N LEU A 206 -9.23 9.04 10.02
CA LEU A 206 -8.95 7.63 9.77
C LEU A 206 -7.45 7.42 9.61
N PHE A 207 -6.78 7.16 10.72
CA PHE A 207 -5.37 6.76 10.68
C PHE A 207 -5.21 5.43 9.93
N VAL A 208 -4.09 5.30 9.21
CA VAL A 208 -3.81 4.12 8.40
C VAL A 208 -3.41 2.92 9.26
N ALA A 209 -3.87 1.73 8.89
CA ALA A 209 -3.45 0.49 9.51
C ALA A 209 -1.93 0.28 9.28
N PRO A 210 -1.12 -0.08 10.30
CA PRO A 210 0.33 -0.18 10.14
C PRO A 210 0.74 -1.29 9.17
N PHE A 211 1.69 -1.01 8.28
CA PHE A 211 2.30 -2.02 7.42
C PHE A 211 2.86 -3.19 8.23
N GLY A 212 2.64 -4.42 7.77
CA GLY A 212 3.08 -5.64 8.42
C GLY A 212 2.30 -6.02 9.68
N SER A 213 1.35 -5.20 10.14
CA SER A 213 0.53 -5.53 11.30
C SER A 213 -0.53 -6.58 10.95
N PHE A 214 -0.72 -7.54 11.85
CA PHE A 214 -1.84 -8.48 11.80
C PHE A 214 -3.09 -7.83 12.41
N GLN A 215 -4.21 -7.91 11.71
CA GLN A 215 -5.50 -7.39 12.13
C GLN A 215 -6.54 -8.51 12.15
N GLU A 216 -7.08 -8.79 13.33
CA GLU A 216 -7.96 -9.93 13.57
C GLU A 216 -9.27 -9.84 12.78
N ASP A 217 -9.89 -8.66 12.74
CA ASP A 217 -11.11 -8.42 11.97
C ASP A 217 -10.88 -8.58 10.46
N PHE A 218 -9.68 -8.24 9.96
CA PHE A 218 -9.33 -8.48 8.57
C PHE A 218 -9.16 -9.98 8.28
N SER A 219 -8.49 -10.72 9.16
CA SER A 219 -8.33 -12.17 9.03
C SER A 219 -9.70 -12.88 8.98
N ARG A 220 -10.58 -12.55 9.91
CA ARG A 220 -11.95 -13.08 9.97
C ARG A 220 -12.75 -12.75 8.71
N LEU A 221 -12.75 -11.49 8.27
CA LEU A 221 -13.51 -11.06 7.09
C LEU A 221 -12.93 -11.63 5.80
N PHE A 222 -11.62 -11.80 5.71
CA PHE A 222 -10.98 -12.49 4.59
C PHE A 222 -11.46 -13.93 4.50
N GLN A 223 -11.48 -14.67 5.61
CA GLN A 223 -11.98 -16.05 5.62
C GLN A 223 -13.44 -16.13 5.17
N ILE A 224 -14.30 -15.24 5.70
CA ILE A 224 -15.71 -15.17 5.30
C ILE A 224 -15.83 -14.86 3.80
N ALA A 225 -15.02 -13.95 3.27
CA ALA A 225 -15.03 -13.61 1.85
C ALA A 225 -14.61 -14.82 0.99
N SER A 226 -13.58 -15.55 1.40
CA SER A 226 -13.11 -16.77 0.72
C SER A 226 -14.20 -17.84 0.65
N GLU A 227 -14.97 -18.02 1.72
CA GLU A 227 -16.07 -18.99 1.79
C GLU A 227 -17.33 -18.55 1.01
N ARG A 228 -17.53 -17.23 0.82
CA ARG A 228 -18.77 -16.65 0.25
C ARG A 228 -18.62 -16.10 -1.16
N GLY A 229 -17.58 -16.49 -1.89
CA GLY A 229 -17.40 -16.12 -3.29
C GLY A 229 -16.71 -14.77 -3.50
N GLY A 230 -15.79 -14.40 -2.61
CA GLY A 230 -14.84 -13.30 -2.78
C GLY A 230 -15.25 -11.96 -2.16
N HIS A 231 -16.31 -11.91 -1.35
CA HIS A 231 -16.78 -10.66 -0.72
C HIS A 231 -17.36 -10.89 0.68
N SER A 232 -17.08 -9.98 1.61
CA SER A 232 -17.67 -9.95 2.95
C SER A 232 -17.76 -8.53 3.48
N HIS A 233 -18.58 -8.32 4.51
CA HIS A 233 -18.62 -7.07 5.24
C HIS A 233 -18.80 -7.34 6.73
N GLY A 234 -18.36 -6.41 7.57
CA GLY A 234 -18.58 -6.44 9.01
C GLY A 234 -18.16 -5.15 9.69
N THR A 235 -18.07 -5.19 11.01
CA THR A 235 -17.52 -4.11 11.84
C THR A 235 -16.20 -4.55 12.46
N ALA A 236 -15.38 -3.60 12.89
CA ALA A 236 -14.16 -3.87 13.67
C ALA A 236 -14.51 -4.30 15.10
N GLU A 237 -14.89 -5.57 15.30
CA GLU A 237 -15.34 -6.12 16.58
C GLU A 237 -14.20 -6.20 17.59
N SER A 238 -13.03 -6.68 17.16
CA SER A 238 -11.81 -6.73 17.96
C SER A 238 -11.06 -5.39 17.99
N GLY A 239 -11.42 -4.49 17.08
CA GLY A 239 -10.83 -3.17 16.92
C GLY A 239 -9.60 -3.18 16.01
N LEU A 240 -9.51 -2.19 15.13
CA LEU A 240 -8.34 -1.98 14.28
C LEU A 240 -7.19 -1.42 15.12
N ARG A 241 -6.06 -2.14 15.18
CA ARG A 241 -4.93 -1.83 16.05
C ARG A 241 -3.91 -0.94 15.35
N TYR A 242 -3.40 0.05 16.08
CA TYR A 242 -2.41 1.01 15.58
C TYR A 242 -1.08 0.86 16.30
N SER A 243 0.01 1.36 15.71
CA SER A 243 1.36 1.26 16.28
C SER A 243 1.52 1.96 17.63
N THR A 244 0.56 2.79 18.03
CA THR A 244 0.61 3.59 19.26
C THR A 244 0.23 2.83 20.54
N GLY A 245 -0.49 1.71 20.45
CA GLY A 245 -1.18 1.15 21.62
C GLY A 245 -2.70 1.06 21.46
N ASN A 246 -3.24 1.91 20.59
CA ASN A 246 -4.69 2.15 20.55
C ASN A 246 -5.39 1.28 19.50
N SER A 247 -6.67 1.04 19.75
CA SER A 247 -7.59 0.39 18.81
C SER A 247 -8.81 1.26 18.51
N ARG A 248 -9.38 1.11 17.31
CA ARG A 248 -10.69 1.67 16.92
C ARG A 248 -11.67 0.57 16.58
N ASN A 249 -12.84 0.57 17.22
CA ASN A 249 -13.92 -0.39 16.94
C ASN A 249 -15.16 0.25 16.27
N ASP A 250 -15.17 1.57 16.12
CA ASP A 250 -16.22 2.37 15.47
C ASP A 250 -16.04 2.41 13.94
N LEU A 251 -15.74 1.25 13.35
CA LEU A 251 -15.36 1.08 11.95
C LEU A 251 -16.22 0.02 11.27
N ASN A 252 -16.76 0.36 10.10
CA ASN A 252 -17.25 -0.60 9.13
C ASN A 252 -16.10 -1.06 8.25
N ILE A 253 -16.08 -2.34 7.91
CA ILE A 253 -15.09 -2.95 7.02
C ILE A 253 -15.86 -3.67 5.90
N ASP A 254 -15.66 -3.20 4.68
CA ASP A 254 -16.06 -3.88 3.46
C ASP A 254 -14.84 -4.61 2.88
N MET A 255 -14.97 -5.87 2.46
CA MET A 255 -13.85 -6.72 2.05
C MET A 255 -14.15 -7.41 0.72
N ALA A 256 -13.19 -7.36 -0.21
CA ALA A 256 -13.23 -8.10 -1.46
C ALA A 256 -11.88 -8.75 -1.75
N LEU A 257 -11.90 -9.96 -2.28
CA LEU A 257 -10.69 -10.66 -2.71
C LEU A 257 -10.34 -10.29 -4.15
N ASP A 258 -9.06 -10.37 -4.48
CA ASP A 258 -8.61 -10.33 -5.86
C ASP A 258 -8.96 -11.64 -6.61
N TYR A 259 -8.69 -11.66 -7.92
CA TYR A 259 -9.02 -12.81 -8.76
C TYR A 259 -8.26 -14.09 -8.36
N SER A 260 -7.09 -13.98 -7.71
CA SER A 260 -6.34 -15.14 -7.22
C SER A 260 -6.87 -15.67 -5.89
N GLY A 261 -7.66 -14.88 -5.16
CA GLY A 261 -8.22 -15.24 -3.86
C GLY A 261 -7.19 -15.24 -2.74
N THR A 262 -5.99 -14.70 -2.97
CA THR A 262 -4.85 -14.73 -2.03
C THR A 262 -4.57 -13.36 -1.41
N VAL A 263 -5.12 -12.29 -2.00
CA VAL A 263 -4.99 -10.93 -1.49
C VAL A 263 -6.38 -10.32 -1.32
N GLY A 264 -6.57 -9.65 -0.20
CA GLY A 264 -7.79 -8.93 0.12
C GLY A 264 -7.60 -7.42 -0.03
N PHE A 265 -8.67 -6.75 -0.45
CA PHE A 265 -8.85 -5.32 -0.36
C PHE A 265 -9.91 -5.04 0.70
N ALA A 266 -9.61 -4.18 1.66
CA ALA A 266 -10.56 -3.71 2.64
C ALA A 266 -10.82 -2.21 2.45
N VAL A 267 -12.09 -1.82 2.42
CA VAL A 267 -12.52 -0.42 2.53
C VAL A 267 -13.10 -0.21 3.91
N VAL A 268 -12.44 0.65 4.67
CA VAL A 268 -12.72 0.91 6.07
C VAL A 268 -13.30 2.31 6.21
N THR A 269 -14.49 2.42 6.80
CA THR A 269 -15.21 3.69 6.98
C THR A 269 -15.68 3.84 8.43
N PRO A 270 -15.81 5.07 8.96
CA PRO A 270 -16.38 5.28 10.28
C PRO A 270 -17.84 4.84 10.34
N THR A 271 -18.30 4.33 11.48
CA THR A 271 -19.72 4.01 11.70
C THR A 271 -20.61 5.24 11.87
N TYR A 272 -19.99 6.42 12.05
CA TYR A 272 -20.66 7.69 12.23
C TYR A 272 -20.40 8.63 11.04
N ARG A 273 -21.40 9.44 10.70
CA ARG A 273 -21.28 10.51 9.68
C ARG A 273 -20.86 11.86 10.27
N PHE A 274 -21.16 12.06 11.56
CA PHE A 274 -20.75 13.22 12.37
C PHE A 274 -20.47 12.70 13.79
N GLY A 275 -19.27 12.95 14.33
CA GLY A 275 -18.89 12.43 15.65
C GLY A 275 -17.38 12.47 15.90
N THR A 276 -17.00 12.23 17.15
CA THR A 276 -15.60 12.05 17.58
C THR A 276 -15.25 10.56 17.60
N ALA A 277 -14.09 10.21 17.04
CA ALA A 277 -13.58 8.84 17.02
C ALA A 277 -13.53 8.23 18.43
N SER A 278 -13.96 6.98 18.55
CA SER A 278 -13.87 6.18 19.76
C SER A 278 -12.55 5.42 19.78
N TRP A 279 -11.67 5.87 20.66
CA TRP A 279 -10.37 5.25 20.87
C TRP A 279 -10.41 4.41 22.14
N MET A 280 -10.05 3.14 22.02
CA MET A 280 -9.84 2.29 23.18
C MET A 280 -8.36 1.97 23.32
N PRO A 281 -7.77 2.25 24.49
CA PRO A 281 -6.52 1.62 24.87
C PRO A 281 -6.69 0.10 24.79
N GLU A 282 -5.74 -0.60 24.19
CA GLU A 282 -5.83 -2.05 24.08
C GLU A 282 -5.44 -2.71 25.40
N GLU A 283 -6.42 -3.11 26.22
CA GLU A 283 -6.17 -3.93 27.41
C GLU A 283 -5.86 -5.38 27.01
N ARG A 284 -4.79 -5.94 27.57
CA ARG A 284 -4.35 -7.32 27.35
C ARG A 284 -4.15 -8.04 28.68
N GLU A 285 -4.68 -9.25 28.77
CA GLU A 285 -4.35 -10.18 29.85
C GLU A 285 -3.08 -10.96 29.49
N CYS A 286 -2.17 -11.10 30.46
CA CYS A 286 -0.96 -11.87 30.30
C CYS A 286 -1.28 -13.35 30.10
N SER A 287 -0.79 -13.92 29.00
CA SER A 287 -0.97 -15.34 28.64
C SER A 287 -0.22 -16.32 29.55
N SER A 288 0.54 -15.83 30.53
CA SER A 288 1.20 -16.66 31.53
C SER A 288 0.20 -17.11 32.59
N ASN A 289 0.02 -18.42 32.75
CA ASN A 289 -0.82 -19.02 33.80
C ASN A 289 -0.40 -18.62 35.23
N ARG A 290 0.78 -17.99 35.40
CA ARG A 290 1.27 -17.51 36.70
C ARG A 290 1.12 -16.01 36.90
N CYS A 291 1.02 -15.24 35.82
CA CYS A 291 0.96 -13.78 35.90
C CYS A 291 -0.48 -13.29 35.96
N GLY A 292 -1.32 -13.64 34.98
CA GLY A 292 -2.71 -13.19 34.89
C GLY A 292 -2.90 -11.66 34.87
N GLU A 293 -1.84 -10.89 34.65
CA GLU A 293 -1.90 -9.43 34.74
C GLU A 293 -2.62 -8.85 33.53
N VAL A 294 -3.60 -7.96 33.77
CA VAL A 294 -4.22 -7.15 32.71
C VAL A 294 -3.46 -5.83 32.61
N PHE A 295 -2.91 -5.53 31.44
CA PHE A 295 -2.13 -4.33 31.18
C PHE A 295 -2.60 -3.62 29.92
N LEU A 296 -2.42 -2.30 29.88
CA LEU A 296 -2.65 -1.49 28.69
C LEU A 296 -1.47 -1.66 27.74
N TRP A 297 -1.72 -2.08 26.51
CA TRP A 297 -0.70 -2.11 25.49
C TRP A 297 -0.36 -0.68 25.03
N THR A 298 0.94 -0.36 25.03
CA THR A 298 1.48 0.91 24.54
C THR A 298 2.68 0.64 23.63
N ALA A 299 3.03 1.59 22.77
CA ALA A 299 4.20 1.49 21.89
C ALA A 299 5.54 1.27 22.63
N GLU A 300 5.58 1.58 23.93
CA GLU A 300 6.76 1.39 24.80
C GLU A 300 6.91 -0.07 25.25
N ILE A 301 5.83 -0.86 25.15
CA ILE A 301 5.83 -2.28 25.51
C ILE A 301 6.39 -3.08 24.34
N GLY A 302 7.61 -3.59 24.53
CA GLY A 302 8.32 -4.39 23.53
C GLY A 302 7.53 -5.63 23.09
N VAL A 303 7.62 -5.93 21.79
CA VAL A 303 7.02 -7.13 21.19
C VAL A 303 7.98 -8.32 21.22
N CYS A 304 7.41 -9.53 21.23
CA CYS A 304 8.19 -10.74 21.04
C CYS A 304 8.68 -10.84 19.60
N LEU A 305 9.99 -11.03 19.41
CA LEU A 305 10.60 -11.21 18.09
C LEU A 305 10.15 -12.50 17.37
N THR A 306 9.61 -13.46 18.12
CA THR A 306 9.18 -14.76 17.58
C THR A 306 7.72 -14.76 17.14
N CYS A 307 6.81 -14.23 17.96
CA CYS A 307 5.36 -14.26 17.68
C CYS A 307 4.74 -12.90 17.37
N GLY A 308 5.50 -11.80 17.47
CA GLY A 308 5.00 -10.44 17.21
C GLY A 308 4.04 -9.89 18.27
N VAL A 309 3.66 -10.69 19.27
CA VAL A 309 2.75 -10.29 20.36
C VAL A 309 3.51 -9.44 21.39
N ALA A 310 2.87 -8.40 21.93
CA ALA A 310 3.38 -7.61 23.05
C ALA A 310 3.78 -8.49 24.24
N LYS A 311 4.95 -8.24 24.82
CA LYS A 311 5.37 -8.90 26.07
C LYS A 311 4.62 -8.28 27.24
N CYS A 312 4.24 -9.09 28.23
CA CYS A 312 3.70 -8.55 29.46
C CYS A 312 4.74 -7.65 30.15
N PRO A 313 4.42 -6.41 30.56
CA PRO A 313 5.37 -5.50 31.19
C PRO A 313 5.81 -5.99 32.59
N VAL A 314 5.05 -6.90 33.21
CA VAL A 314 5.32 -7.44 34.54
C VAL A 314 6.24 -8.67 34.48
N CYS A 315 5.86 -9.69 33.70
CA CYS A 315 6.62 -10.95 33.62
C CYS A 315 7.49 -11.09 32.36
N TYR A 316 7.37 -10.17 31.40
CA TYR A 316 8.08 -10.18 30.11
C TYR A 316 7.81 -11.40 29.22
N GLU A 317 6.76 -12.18 29.53
CA GLU A 317 6.34 -13.35 28.76
C GLU A 317 5.38 -12.99 27.61
N CYS A 318 5.33 -13.85 26.58
CA CYS A 318 4.38 -13.80 25.46
C CYS A 318 3.50 -15.05 25.40
N ALA A 319 2.42 -15.00 24.60
CA ALA A 319 1.56 -16.14 24.23
C ALA A 319 2.22 -17.18 23.32
N CYS A 320 3.53 -17.08 23.11
CA CYS A 320 4.31 -17.99 22.30
C CYS A 320 4.29 -19.41 22.93
N GLU A 321 4.04 -20.43 22.12
CA GLU A 321 4.13 -21.82 22.55
C GLU A 321 5.59 -22.09 22.98
N ARG A 322 5.80 -22.33 24.28
CA ARG A 322 7.14 -22.61 24.79
C ARG A 322 7.60 -23.94 24.25
N LEU A 323 8.80 -23.99 23.66
CA LEU A 323 9.51 -25.25 23.51
C LEU A 323 9.56 -25.91 24.88
N ALA A 324 9.14 -27.18 24.95
CA ALA A 324 9.13 -27.95 26.18
C ALA A 324 10.52 -27.87 26.82
N VAL A 325 10.60 -27.18 27.97
CA VAL A 325 11.83 -27.05 28.74
C VAL A 325 12.15 -28.42 29.33
N ALA A 326 13.41 -28.84 29.23
CA ALA A 326 13.85 -30.07 29.86
C ALA A 326 13.57 -29.99 31.36
N GLN A 327 12.81 -30.95 31.90
CA GLN A 327 12.51 -31.01 33.32
C GLN A 327 13.58 -31.82 34.05
N CYS A 328 13.95 -31.37 35.25
CA CYS A 328 14.78 -32.12 36.16
C CYS A 328 14.07 -33.43 36.51
N LYS A 329 14.73 -34.57 36.30
CA LYS A 329 14.12 -35.89 36.58
C LYS A 329 13.96 -36.19 38.08
N GLU A 330 14.64 -35.44 38.94
CA GLU A 330 14.60 -35.64 40.40
C GLU A 330 13.52 -34.79 41.08
N CYS A 331 13.44 -33.50 40.76
CA CYS A 331 12.49 -32.58 41.40
C CYS A 331 11.32 -32.15 40.51
N PHE A 332 11.30 -32.58 39.24
CA PHE A 332 10.28 -32.25 38.22
C PHE A 332 10.11 -30.75 37.92
N MET A 333 11.02 -29.90 38.40
CA MET A 333 11.08 -28.48 38.06
C MET A 333 11.89 -28.26 36.78
N GLU A 334 11.63 -27.15 36.07
CA GLU A 334 12.31 -26.80 34.82
C GLU A 334 13.82 -26.62 35.03
N LEU A 335 14.64 -27.21 34.15
CA LEU A 335 16.07 -26.96 34.09
C LEU A 335 16.33 -25.59 33.45
N SER A 336 17.30 -24.86 33.97
CA SER A 336 17.72 -23.61 33.33
C SER A 336 18.31 -23.88 31.94
N VAL A 337 18.32 -22.86 31.08
CA VAL A 337 18.91 -22.94 29.73
C VAL A 337 20.37 -23.39 29.78
N ALA A 338 21.13 -22.97 30.80
CA ALA A 338 22.52 -23.37 31.00
C ALA A 338 22.66 -24.86 31.36
N GLU A 339 21.78 -25.38 32.22
CA GLU A 339 21.78 -26.80 32.60
C GLU A 339 21.34 -27.71 31.46
N SER A 340 20.31 -27.30 30.72
CA SER A 340 19.80 -28.05 29.57
C SER A 340 20.78 -28.06 28.39
N SER A 341 21.47 -26.95 28.11
CA SER A 341 22.47 -26.87 27.04
C SER A 341 23.77 -27.62 27.36
N GLY A 342 24.07 -27.80 28.65
CA GLY A 342 25.13 -28.69 29.14
C GLY A 342 24.76 -30.19 29.15
N GLY A 343 23.57 -30.56 28.65
CA GLY A 343 23.11 -31.96 28.59
C GLY A 343 22.75 -32.56 29.96
N ARG A 344 22.56 -31.74 30.99
CA ARG A 344 22.16 -32.22 32.31
C ARG A 344 20.68 -32.60 32.32
N VAL A 345 20.35 -33.62 33.12
CA VAL A 345 18.98 -34.12 33.33
C VAL A 345 18.46 -33.87 34.75
N ALA A 346 19.26 -33.21 35.61
CA ALA A 346 18.93 -32.83 36.98
C ALA A 346 19.65 -31.52 37.38
N HIS A 347 19.08 -30.76 38.33
CA HIS A 347 19.73 -29.56 38.89
C HIS A 347 20.99 -29.95 39.67
N GLU A 348 21.98 -29.05 39.74
CA GLU A 348 23.22 -29.28 40.49
C GLU A 348 23.01 -29.48 41.99
N GLU A 349 21.91 -28.93 42.51
CA GLU A 349 21.52 -28.98 43.92
C GLU A 349 20.52 -30.12 44.22
N CYS A 350 20.09 -30.88 43.20
CA CYS A 350 19.31 -32.09 43.42
C CYS A 350 20.24 -33.22 43.90
N PRO A 351 19.87 -33.94 44.97
CA PRO A 351 20.72 -34.96 45.60
C PRO A 351 21.01 -36.19 44.72
#